data_AF-A0A0R1QQT5-F1
#
_entry.id   AF-A0A0R1QQT5-F1
#
_cell.length_a   1.000
_cell.length_b   1.000
_cell.length_c   1.000
_cell.angle_alpha   90.00
_cell.angle_beta   90.00
_cell.angle_gamma   90.00
#
_symmetry.space_group_name_H-M   'P 1'
#
loop_
_entity.id
_entity.type
_entity.pdbx_description
1 polymer ?
#
loop_
_entity_poly.entity_id
_entity_poly.type
_entity_poly.pdbx_seq_one_letter_code
_entity_poly.pdbx_strand_id
1 'polypeptide(L)'
;MVRQQLAKLGAAQRHLFHGTFLRTGYKRFQTHYQPTLLLGDVWHEDHQPLTNHLWFNYTKGFLRLGELLAGDQVTFFARVGSYQKGRWDHRLQDFRLQRPTKVARSGPAPLTARPALPTDPHALIGYIMVTNAAFYRANGRLIDDFYVAAYRQWRRNKDSESR
;
A
#
# COMPACT_ATOMS: atom_id res chain seq x y z
N MET A 1 -3.99 20.13 -12.67
CA MET A 1 -3.72 21.14 -11.63
C MET A 1 -3.15 20.59 -10.33
N VAL A 2 -3.29 19.30 -9.96
CA VAL A 2 -2.65 18.77 -8.74
C VAL A 2 -1.14 18.46 -8.88
N ARG A 3 -0.71 18.05 -10.09
CA ARG A 3 0.70 17.66 -10.38
C ARG A 3 1.73 18.80 -10.27
N GLN A 4 1.30 20.06 -10.43
CA GLN A 4 2.21 21.22 -10.35
C GLN A 4 2.60 21.58 -8.92
N GLN A 5 1.75 21.29 -7.93
CA GLN A 5 2.04 21.56 -6.52
C GLN A 5 3.08 20.57 -5.97
N LEU A 6 3.03 19.31 -6.40
CA LEU A 6 4.07 18.32 -6.11
C LEU A 6 5.47 18.76 -6.57
N ALA A 7 5.55 19.34 -7.76
CA ALA A 7 6.81 19.82 -8.32
C ALA A 7 7.52 20.82 -7.39
N LYS A 8 6.74 21.63 -6.64
CA LYS A 8 7.26 22.65 -5.73
C LYS A 8 7.87 22.07 -4.45
N LEU A 9 7.36 20.94 -3.96
CA LEU A 9 7.90 20.28 -2.75
C LEU A 9 9.28 19.68 -3.00
N GLY A 10 9.52 19.18 -4.22
CA GLY A 10 10.80 18.61 -4.61
C GLY A 10 11.17 17.31 -3.87
N ALA A 11 12.35 16.78 -4.18
CA ALA A 11 12.81 15.47 -3.69
C ALA A 11 13.71 15.54 -2.45
N ALA A 12 14.14 16.74 -2.04
CA ALA A 12 15.11 16.91 -0.98
C ALA A 12 14.54 16.53 0.39
N GLN A 13 13.35 17.05 0.70
CA GLN A 13 12.73 16.93 2.01
C GLN A 13 11.64 15.86 2.04
N ARG A 14 11.38 15.35 3.24
CA ARG A 14 10.25 14.46 3.52
C ARG A 14 9.12 15.32 4.05
N HIS A 15 7.94 15.17 3.46
CA HIS A 15 6.72 15.84 3.88
C HIS A 15 5.74 14.83 4.45
N LEU A 16 4.88 15.29 5.35
CA LEU A 16 3.80 14.47 5.90
C LEU A 16 2.63 14.41 4.90
N PHE A 17 2.19 13.19 4.64
CA PHE A 17 1.01 12.90 3.82
C PHE A 17 0.02 12.07 4.60
N HIS A 18 -1.22 12.19 4.18
CA HIS A 18 -2.36 11.44 4.68
C HIS A 18 -3.02 10.68 3.53
N GLY A 19 -3.68 9.59 3.84
CA GLY A 19 -4.56 8.91 2.90
C GLY A 19 -5.43 7.86 3.56
N THR A 20 -6.56 7.56 2.92
CA THR A 20 -7.53 6.58 3.36
C THR A 20 -7.17 5.21 2.80
N PHE A 21 -6.93 4.20 3.63
CA PHE A 21 -6.72 2.84 3.14
C PHE A 21 -7.99 2.32 2.44
N LEU A 22 -7.85 1.87 1.19
CA LEU A 22 -8.96 1.31 0.42
C LEU A 22 -8.91 -0.21 0.36
N ARG A 23 -7.77 -0.76 -0.05
CA ARG A 23 -7.59 -2.21 -0.19
C ARG A 23 -6.13 -2.59 -0.36
N THR A 24 -5.86 -3.88 -0.23
CA THR A 24 -4.59 -4.48 -0.65
C THR A 24 -4.62 -4.91 -2.11
N GLY A 25 -3.44 -5.18 -2.66
CA GLY A 25 -3.28 -5.70 -4.02
C GLY A 25 -1.90 -6.33 -4.21
N TYR A 26 -1.62 -6.76 -5.43
CA TYR A 26 -0.29 -7.23 -5.80
C TYR A 26 0.09 -6.74 -7.20
N LYS A 27 1.38 -6.56 -7.45
CA LYS A 27 1.93 -6.32 -8.78
C LYS A 27 2.60 -7.60 -9.29
N ARG A 28 2.30 -8.00 -10.52
CA ARG A 28 2.93 -9.14 -11.19
C ARG A 28 4.25 -8.72 -11.83
N PHE A 29 5.31 -9.48 -11.54
CA PHE A 29 6.55 -9.52 -12.29
C PHE A 29 6.66 -10.87 -13.02
N GLN A 30 7.70 -11.05 -13.84
CA GLN A 30 7.88 -12.30 -14.59
C GLN A 30 7.98 -13.53 -13.68
N THR A 31 8.66 -13.39 -12.53
CA THR A 31 9.01 -14.52 -11.64
C THR A 31 8.33 -14.48 -10.27
N HIS A 32 7.69 -13.37 -9.89
CA HIS A 32 7.13 -13.21 -8.55
C HIS A 32 6.02 -12.15 -8.50
N TYR A 33 5.32 -12.09 -7.37
CA TYR A 33 4.37 -11.03 -7.04
C TYR A 33 4.92 -10.11 -5.95
N GLN A 34 4.70 -8.81 -6.10
CA GLN A 34 5.04 -7.80 -5.11
C GLN A 34 3.77 -7.34 -4.38
N PRO A 35 3.69 -7.44 -3.04
CA PRO A 35 2.59 -6.91 -2.25
C PRO A 35 2.44 -5.40 -2.40
N THR A 36 1.21 -4.94 -2.59
CA THR A 36 0.85 -3.52 -2.68
C THR A 36 -0.39 -3.19 -1.84
N LEU A 37 -0.60 -1.91 -1.58
CA LEU A 37 -1.83 -1.38 -1.01
C LEU A 37 -2.25 -0.10 -1.73
N LEU A 38 -3.53 0.21 -1.69
CA LEU A 38 -4.12 1.40 -2.29
C LEU A 38 -4.57 2.35 -1.19
N LEU A 39 -4.03 3.57 -1.21
CA LEU A 39 -4.59 4.68 -0.46
C LEU A 39 -5.43 5.53 -1.40
N GLY A 40 -6.63 5.88 -0.96
CA GLY A 40 -7.52 6.87 -1.57
C GLY A 40 -7.36 8.21 -0.87
N ASP A 41 -7.89 9.27 -1.51
CA ASP A 41 -7.91 10.63 -0.98
C ASP A 41 -6.57 10.99 -0.35
N VAL A 42 -5.51 11.07 -1.16
CA VAL A 42 -4.18 11.37 -0.62
C VAL A 42 -4.03 12.89 -0.56
N TRP A 43 -3.58 13.45 0.56
CA TRP A 43 -3.33 14.90 0.71
C TRP A 43 -2.04 15.20 1.51
N HIS A 44 -1.51 16.39 1.28
CA HIS A 44 -0.38 16.98 2.01
C HIS A 44 -0.85 17.59 3.35
N GLU A 45 0.05 17.70 4.34
CA GLU A 45 -0.26 18.31 5.66
C GLU A 45 -0.89 19.70 5.58
N ASP A 46 -0.54 20.52 4.58
CA ASP A 46 -1.16 21.83 4.29
C ASP A 46 -2.57 21.74 3.67
N HIS A 47 -3.27 20.61 3.86
CA HIS A 47 -4.59 20.31 3.29
C HIS A 47 -4.67 20.38 1.76
N GLN A 48 -3.54 20.25 1.06
CA GLN A 48 -3.52 20.24 -0.40
C GLN A 48 -3.81 18.82 -0.93
N PRO A 49 -4.92 18.60 -1.66
CA PRO A 49 -5.24 17.29 -2.22
C PRO A 49 -4.20 16.92 -3.27
N LEU A 50 -3.77 15.65 -3.26
CA LEU A 50 -2.69 15.13 -4.08
C LEU A 50 -3.18 14.21 -5.20
N THR A 51 -4.05 13.28 -4.88
CA THR A 51 -4.62 12.34 -5.85
C THR A 51 -5.76 11.59 -5.19
N ASN A 52 -6.75 11.23 -5.99
CA ASN A 52 -7.88 10.43 -5.52
C ASN A 52 -7.43 9.03 -5.09
N HIS A 53 -6.33 8.52 -5.64
CA HIS A 53 -5.74 7.26 -5.20
C HIS A 53 -4.27 7.10 -5.61
N LEU A 54 -3.52 6.32 -4.83
CA LEU A 54 -2.13 5.95 -5.12
C LEU A 54 -1.80 4.55 -4.59
N TRP A 55 -1.19 3.74 -5.44
CA TRP A 55 -0.66 2.43 -5.05
C TRP A 55 0.72 2.57 -4.41
N PHE A 56 0.91 1.89 -3.28
CA PHE A 56 2.18 1.77 -2.57
C PHE A 56 2.63 0.33 -2.50
N ASN A 57 3.95 0.11 -2.47
CA ASN A 57 4.48 -1.17 -2.02
C ASN A 57 4.10 -1.38 -0.55
N TYR A 58 3.71 -2.61 -0.20
CA TYR A 58 3.36 -2.96 1.17
C TYR A 58 4.64 -3.14 2.01
N THR A 59 5.25 -2.03 2.42
CA THR A 59 6.52 -2.03 3.16
C THR A 59 6.37 -2.52 4.59
N LYS A 60 7.50 -2.83 5.26
CA LYS A 60 7.57 -3.13 6.70
C LYS A 60 6.90 -2.04 7.56
N GLY A 61 6.91 -0.78 7.12
CA GLY A 61 6.25 0.31 7.85
C GLY A 61 4.73 0.13 7.91
N PHE A 62 4.11 -0.28 6.80
CA PHE A 62 2.67 -0.58 6.78
C PHE A 62 2.36 -1.87 7.52
N LEU A 63 3.20 -2.91 7.40
CA LEU A 63 2.97 -4.20 8.09
C LEU A 63 2.95 -4.07 9.62
N ARG A 64 3.72 -3.13 10.19
CA ARG A 64 3.71 -2.84 11.63
C ARG A 64 2.37 -2.31 12.14
N LEU A 65 1.51 -1.82 11.25
CA LEU A 65 0.16 -1.36 11.62
C LEU A 65 -0.82 -2.52 11.83
N GLY A 66 -0.41 -3.75 11.49
CA GLY A 66 -1.29 -4.90 11.39
C GLY A 66 -2.27 -4.80 10.21
N GLU A 67 -3.36 -5.56 10.28
CA GLU A 67 -4.42 -5.53 9.28
C GLU A 67 -5.12 -4.16 9.23
N LEU A 68 -4.96 -3.47 8.10
CA LEU A 68 -5.71 -2.24 7.78
C LEU A 68 -7.09 -2.60 7.24
N LEU A 69 -8.12 -1.90 7.73
CA LEU A 69 -9.48 -2.01 7.24
C LEU A 69 -9.80 -0.85 6.30
N ALA A 70 -10.64 -1.08 5.30
CA ALA A 70 -11.10 -0.03 4.39
C ALA A 70 -11.67 1.15 5.19
N GLY A 71 -11.20 2.36 4.91
CA GLY A 71 -11.54 3.58 5.65
C GLY A 71 -10.54 3.97 6.75
N ASP A 72 -9.60 3.11 7.15
CA ASP A 72 -8.54 3.48 8.09
C ASP A 72 -7.73 4.66 7.53
N GLN A 73 -7.56 5.71 8.32
CA GLN A 73 -6.70 6.84 7.96
C GLN A 73 -5.25 6.50 8.28
N VAL A 74 -4.36 6.76 7.31
CA VAL A 74 -2.94 6.46 7.41
C VAL A 74 -2.14 7.73 7.14
N THR A 75 -1.17 7.99 8.02
CA THR A 75 -0.18 9.06 7.84
C THR A 75 1.18 8.48 7.53
N PHE A 76 1.96 9.18 6.73
CA PHE A 76 3.32 8.75 6.38
C PHE A 76 4.16 9.92 5.86
N PHE A 77 5.46 9.87 6.11
CA PHE A 77 6.43 10.79 5.53
C PHE A 77 6.97 10.25 4.20
N ALA A 78 6.91 11.03 3.13
CA ALA A 78 7.44 10.65 1.81
C ALA A 78 8.19 11.80 1.14
N ARG A 79 9.02 11.47 0.14
CA ARG A 79 9.64 12.45 -0.77
C ARG A 79 8.83 12.54 -2.05
N VAL A 80 8.76 13.72 -2.64
CA VAL A 80 8.19 13.88 -3.98
C VAL A 80 9.30 13.70 -5.00
N GLY A 81 9.25 12.60 -5.75
CA GLY A 81 10.18 12.40 -6.85
C GLY A 81 9.47 12.44 -8.17
N SER A 82 10.22 12.74 -9.22
CA SER A 82 9.71 12.81 -10.58
C SER A 82 10.00 11.49 -11.33
N TYR A 83 9.18 11.13 -12.32
CA TYR A 83 9.43 10.03 -13.25
C TYR A 83 8.90 10.40 -14.65
N GLN A 84 9.55 9.89 -15.70
CA GLN A 84 9.08 10.08 -17.06
C GLN A 84 8.04 9.03 -17.41
N LYS A 85 6.89 9.47 -17.93
CA LYS A 85 5.80 8.64 -18.42
C LYS A 85 5.56 8.91 -19.90
N GLY A 86 5.28 7.88 -20.67
CA GLY A 86 4.95 7.99 -22.09
C GLY A 86 5.81 7.07 -22.95
N ARG A 87 5.54 7.06 -24.25
CA ARG A 87 6.37 6.34 -25.21
C ARG A 87 7.71 7.06 -25.35
N TRP A 88 8.70 6.35 -25.89
CA TRP A 88 10.09 6.82 -25.95
C TRP A 88 10.26 8.17 -26.67
N ASP A 89 9.38 8.46 -27.63
CA ASP A 89 9.26 9.67 -28.45
C ASP A 89 8.42 10.80 -27.81
N HIS A 90 7.61 10.49 -26.79
CA HIS A 90 6.70 11.43 -26.13
C HIS A 90 6.75 11.25 -24.60
N ARG A 91 7.89 11.58 -23.99
CA ARG A 91 8.07 11.50 -22.53
C ARG A 91 7.53 12.75 -21.84
N LEU A 92 6.54 12.57 -20.98
CA LEU A 92 6.01 13.57 -20.07
C LEU A 92 6.59 13.39 -18.67
N GLN A 93 6.97 14.49 -18.03
CA GLN A 93 7.37 14.46 -16.63
C GLN A 93 6.12 14.30 -15.74
N ASP A 94 6.12 13.27 -14.90
CA ASP A 94 5.10 13.04 -13.87
C ASP A 94 5.77 12.92 -12.50
N PHE A 95 4.97 12.91 -11.44
CA PHE A 95 5.45 12.90 -10.05
C PHE A 95 4.91 11.67 -9.29
N ARG A 96 5.67 11.22 -8.29
CA ARG A 96 5.33 10.10 -7.42
C ARG A 96 5.81 10.36 -6.00
N LEU A 97 5.06 9.84 -5.03
CA LEU A 97 5.55 9.75 -3.66
C LEU A 97 6.52 8.57 -3.54
N GLN A 98 7.68 8.81 -2.96
CA GLN A 98 8.75 7.81 -2.83
C GLN A 98 9.13 7.59 -1.37
N ARG A 99 9.51 6.34 -1.08
CA ARG A 99 10.13 5.91 0.17
C ARG A 99 9.31 6.29 1.42
N PRO A 100 8.03 5.86 1.54
CA PRO A 100 7.23 6.15 2.72
C PRO A 100 7.92 5.66 4.00
N THR A 101 7.90 6.48 5.06
CA THR A 101 8.49 6.18 6.39
C THR A 101 7.61 6.75 7.49
N LYS A 102 7.86 6.35 8.75
CA LYS A 102 7.07 6.81 9.91
C LYS A 102 5.57 6.66 9.66
N VAL A 103 5.21 5.49 9.12
CA VAL A 103 3.81 5.19 8.79
C VAL A 103 3.06 4.94 10.10
N ALA A 104 1.90 5.57 10.25
CA ALA A 104 1.03 5.40 11.40
C ALA A 104 -0.44 5.38 10.97
N ARG A 105 -1.30 4.76 11.80
CA ARG A 105 -2.75 4.99 11.71
C ARG A 105 -3.09 6.29 12.42
N SER A 106 -4.09 7.01 11.95
CA SER A 106 -4.62 8.23 12.58
C SER A 106 -6.15 8.12 12.73
N GLY A 107 -6.75 8.84 13.68
CA GLY A 107 -8.20 8.87 13.86
C GLY A 107 -8.62 9.40 15.23
N PRO A 108 -9.89 9.80 15.40
CA PRO A 108 -10.38 10.43 16.64
C PRO A 108 -10.58 9.46 17.82
N ALA A 109 -10.61 8.15 17.57
CA ALA A 109 -10.81 7.13 18.59
C ALA A 109 -9.49 6.40 18.94
N PRO A 110 -9.39 5.77 20.13
CA PRO A 110 -8.24 4.94 20.48
C PRO A 110 -7.97 3.89 19.41
N LEU A 111 -6.76 3.90 18.86
CA LEU A 111 -6.35 2.93 17.86
C LEU A 111 -6.19 1.57 18.54
N THR A 112 -7.19 0.71 18.38
CA THR A 112 -7.07 -0.68 18.82
C THR A 112 -5.99 -1.41 18.02
N ALA A 113 -5.26 -2.28 18.72
CA ALA A 113 -4.27 -3.15 18.09
C ALA A 113 -4.96 -3.99 17.00
N ARG A 114 -4.34 -4.05 15.82
CA ARG A 114 -4.83 -4.86 14.70
C ARG A 114 -4.13 -6.22 14.70
N PRO A 115 -4.78 -7.28 14.19
CA PRO A 115 -4.13 -8.55 13.96
C PRO A 115 -2.84 -8.35 13.15
N ALA A 116 -1.72 -8.89 13.63
CA ALA A 116 -0.48 -8.87 12.85
C ALA A 116 -0.65 -9.62 11.52
N LEU A 117 0.00 -9.14 10.47
CA LEU A 117 0.05 -9.77 9.14
C LEU A 117 1.37 -10.53 8.92
N PRO A 118 1.44 -11.46 7.94
CA PRO A 118 2.68 -12.13 7.59
C PRO A 118 3.76 -11.14 7.13
N THR A 119 4.98 -11.31 7.61
CA THR A 119 6.15 -10.57 7.11
C THR A 119 6.82 -11.25 5.93
N ASP A 120 6.59 -12.56 5.76
CA ASP A 120 7.02 -13.31 4.58
C ASP A 120 6.26 -12.85 3.33
N PRO A 121 6.94 -12.50 2.23
CA PRO A 121 6.29 -12.03 1.01
C PRO A 121 5.30 -13.03 0.40
N HIS A 122 5.56 -14.34 0.47
CA HIS A 122 4.66 -15.33 -0.12
C HIS A 122 3.36 -15.45 0.67
N ALA A 123 3.46 -15.56 2.00
CA ALA A 123 2.29 -15.57 2.87
C ALA A 123 1.51 -14.24 2.79
N LEU A 124 2.19 -13.10 2.62
CA LEU A 124 1.51 -11.81 2.45
C LEU A 124 0.73 -11.71 1.13
N ILE A 125 1.28 -12.21 0.02
CA ILE A 125 0.52 -12.33 -1.24
C ILE A 125 -0.66 -13.27 -1.07
N GLY A 126 -0.50 -14.39 -0.37
CA GLY A 126 -1.59 -15.31 -0.07
C GLY A 126 -2.72 -14.65 0.73
N TYR A 127 -2.37 -13.87 1.74
CA TYR A 127 -3.33 -13.03 2.47
C TYR A 127 -4.08 -12.11 1.52
N ILE A 128 -3.37 -11.36 0.66
CA ILE A 128 -3.97 -10.45 -0.33
C ILE A 128 -4.95 -11.18 -1.26
N MET A 129 -4.56 -12.35 -1.77
CA MET A 129 -5.39 -13.16 -2.66
C MET A 129 -6.66 -13.66 -1.98
N VAL A 130 -6.55 -14.11 -0.72
CA VAL A 130 -7.70 -14.56 0.07
C VAL A 130 -8.63 -13.39 0.39
N THR A 131 -8.11 -12.27 0.87
CA THR A 131 -8.88 -11.08 1.23
C THR A 131 -9.65 -10.51 0.03
N ASN A 132 -9.05 -10.56 -1.17
CA ASN A 132 -9.68 -10.01 -2.38
C ASN A 132 -10.31 -11.09 -3.29
N ALA A 133 -10.50 -12.33 -2.80
CA ALA A 133 -10.83 -13.47 -3.66
C ALA A 133 -12.08 -13.26 -4.52
N ALA A 134 -13.16 -12.70 -3.94
CA ALA A 134 -14.39 -12.42 -4.67
C ALA A 134 -14.15 -11.42 -5.82
N PHE A 135 -13.49 -10.31 -5.51
CA PHE A 135 -13.14 -9.30 -6.51
C PHE A 135 -12.22 -9.85 -7.60
N TYR A 136 -11.24 -10.68 -7.24
CA TYR A 136 -10.30 -11.26 -8.21
C TYR A 136 -10.97 -12.26 -9.15
N ARG A 137 -11.82 -13.15 -8.65
CA ARG A 137 -12.59 -14.07 -9.49
C ARG A 137 -13.50 -13.32 -10.46
N ALA A 138 -14.21 -12.30 -9.97
CA ALA A 138 -15.10 -11.48 -10.81
C ALA A 138 -14.36 -10.70 -11.92
N ASN A 139 -13.06 -10.44 -11.76
CA ASN A 139 -12.27 -9.63 -12.69
C ASN A 139 -11.15 -10.41 -13.38
N GLY A 140 -11.22 -11.75 -13.39
CA GLY A 140 -10.24 -12.60 -14.08
C GLY A 140 -8.80 -12.48 -13.54
N ARG A 141 -8.65 -12.08 -12.28
CA ARG A 141 -7.35 -11.91 -11.64
C ARG A 141 -6.91 -13.20 -10.96
N LEU A 142 -5.65 -13.59 -11.19
CA LEU A 142 -5.13 -14.87 -10.71
C LEU A 142 -5.17 -14.97 -9.18
N ILE A 143 -5.61 -16.11 -8.70
CA ILE A 143 -5.43 -16.60 -7.33
C ILE A 143 -4.56 -17.85 -7.45
N ASP A 144 -3.40 -17.83 -6.82
CA ASP A 144 -2.38 -18.86 -6.97
C ASP A 144 -2.28 -19.68 -5.68
N ASP A 145 -2.48 -20.99 -5.80
CA ASP A 145 -2.56 -21.91 -4.67
C ASP A 145 -1.27 -21.98 -3.85
N PHE A 146 -0.10 -21.75 -4.48
CA PHE A 146 1.18 -21.71 -3.76
C PHE A 146 1.16 -20.62 -2.69
N TYR A 147 0.73 -19.42 -3.06
CA TYR A 147 0.67 -18.28 -2.15
C TYR A 147 -0.44 -18.45 -1.11
N VAL A 148 -1.61 -18.94 -1.53
CA VAL A 148 -2.72 -19.23 -0.60
C VAL A 148 -2.31 -20.28 0.44
N ALA A 149 -1.58 -21.32 0.05
CA ALA A 149 -1.06 -22.33 0.96
C ALA A 149 -0.05 -21.73 1.96
N ALA A 150 0.88 -20.88 1.49
CA ALA A 150 1.83 -20.18 2.36
C ALA A 150 1.12 -19.34 3.43
N TYR A 151 0.07 -18.60 3.06
CA TYR A 151 -0.73 -17.84 4.02
C TYR A 151 -1.44 -18.74 5.04
N ARG A 152 -2.07 -19.83 4.58
CA ARG A 152 -2.75 -20.79 5.45
C ARG A 152 -1.79 -21.43 6.46
N GLN A 153 -0.56 -21.75 6.04
CA GLN A 153 0.47 -22.28 6.92
C GLN A 153 0.89 -21.25 7.97
N TRP A 154 1.20 -20.02 7.56
CA TRP A 154 1.53 -18.94 8.50
C TRP A 154 0.43 -18.73 9.55
N ARG A 155 -0.84 -18.74 9.13
CA ARG A 155 -1.97 -18.57 10.06
C ARG A 155 -2.05 -19.69 11.08
N ARG A 156 -1.89 -20.95 10.67
CA ARG A 156 -1.87 -22.10 11.59
C ARG A 156 -0.77 -21.98 12.64
N ASN A 157 0.44 -21.59 12.22
CA ASN A 157 1.57 -21.44 13.14
C ASN A 157 1.32 -20.34 14.19
N LYS A 158 0.72 -19.23 13.77
CA LYS A 158 0.34 -18.13 14.67
C LYS A 158 -0.73 -18.55 15.69
N ASP A 159 -1.71 -19.34 15.25
CA ASP A 159 -2.77 -19.86 16.12
C ASP A 159 -2.21 -20.87 17.15
N SER A 160 -1.17 -21.63 16.81
CA SER A 160 -0.48 -22.53 17.76
C SER A 160 0.41 -21.81 18.77
N GLU A 161 0.99 -20.66 18.41
CA GLU A 161 1.80 -19.83 19.34
C GLU A 161 0.93 -19.08 20.37
N SER A 162 -0.37 -18.96 20.11
CA SER A 162 -1.33 -18.25 20.96
C SER A 162 -2.09 -19.16 21.94
N ARG A 163 -1.76 -20.46 21.98
CA ARG A 163 -2.34 -21.48 22.88
C ARG A 163 -1.33 -21.87 23.94
#